data_AF-A0A821Z385-F1
#
_entry.id   AF-A0A821Z385-F1
#
_cell.length_a   1.000
_cell.length_b   1.000
_cell.length_c   1.000
_cell.angle_alpha   90.00
_cell.angle_beta   90.00
_cell.angle_gamma   90.00
#
_symmetry.space_group_name_H-M   'P 1'
#
loop_
_entity.id
_entity.type
_entity.pdbx_description
1 polymer ?
#
loop_
_entity_poly.entity_id
_entity_poly.type
_entity_poly.pdbx_seq_one_letter_code
_entity_poly.pdbx_strand_id
1 'polypeptide(L)'
;NNSEPSRFNLSNDKYTFCTTCFNSVQSNSIFIGDDPTQTLIEIPKSLFLLAKNDIKELETMIDCIVCTRRWHQVCALHLDQIWPEGFICNTCIHQYNIKRKENRYIASELPVNNLSIQLEKRVNNFLHNHNCQTSHVIIRILSVSDKICKVKPNLKKYYPCQAVNGYPYQTKAIFAFQEIDGVDVIFCGMYVQEYDEHCPAPNTRRVYISYFDTVHFFQPKIYRTDVYHEILIGYLDYVKQHGYMYAHIWACPAHENLDYIFHRHPSEQRMPTLKRIQNWCKKMLNKAIAERIVISYKDIMQDCLDNQVQTILDIPYFDGDFWPYMIENYIEQIEKEEYEELDNPFESENSTNISSKRKSASTDENKRLKKTADRMSNSSYLLSTIFSAMEKYKETFFVIRLHNEITSYPTFHDINAVIQCDIMNTRNIFLSFVCQKNYEFSSLRRAKFSTISLLYELHTSTTDIFTYYCNACRQQCDIYYHCTVCEDFDLCQKCYNMEPKHEHKMKRSMSSIVRESQYGKHNSLNVDDKSITSILCKITKMKINATLY
;
A
#
# COMPACT_ATOMS: atom_id res chain seq x y z
N ASN A 1 15.25 -27.88 21.25
CA ASN A 1 14.82 -28.36 22.59
C ASN A 1 15.78 -27.89 23.66
N ASN A 2 15.43 -26.81 24.34
CA ASN A 2 15.82 -26.56 25.73
C ASN A 2 14.76 -25.66 26.38
N SER A 3 14.37 -26.06 27.58
CA SER A 3 13.33 -25.52 28.43
C SER A 3 13.97 -24.63 29.49
N GLU A 4 13.89 -23.31 29.35
CA GLU A 4 13.81 -22.35 30.46
C GLU A 4 13.53 -20.93 29.94
N PRO A 5 12.39 -20.30 30.32
CA PRO A 5 12.01 -18.96 29.89
C PRO A 5 12.40 -17.94 30.98
N SER A 6 13.66 -17.52 31.03
CA SER A 6 14.06 -16.48 32.01
C SER A 6 15.34 -15.72 31.63
N ARG A 7 15.45 -15.24 30.39
CA ARG A 7 16.25 -14.04 30.06
C ARG A 7 15.56 -13.22 28.97
N PHE A 8 14.85 -12.18 29.39
CA PHE A 8 14.22 -11.20 28.52
C PHE A 8 15.26 -10.35 27.77
N ASN A 9 14.93 -10.04 26.50
CA ASN A 9 15.41 -8.94 25.65
C ASN A 9 16.47 -9.17 24.55
N LEU A 10 16.73 -10.40 24.12
CA LEU A 10 17.26 -10.66 22.77
C LEU A 10 16.48 -11.85 22.19
N SER A 11 15.57 -11.59 21.25
CA SER A 11 14.99 -12.66 20.43
C SER A 11 16.15 -13.30 19.64
N ASN A 12 16.55 -14.51 20.01
CA ASN A 12 17.65 -15.26 19.40
C ASN A 12 17.54 -15.43 17.88
N ASP A 13 16.40 -15.10 17.27
CA ASP A 13 16.09 -15.30 15.85
C ASP A 13 16.06 -14.00 15.01
N LYS A 14 16.45 -12.84 15.55
CA LYS A 14 16.26 -11.55 14.84
C LYS A 14 17.23 -11.31 13.68
N TYR A 15 18.43 -11.86 13.73
CA TYR A 15 19.51 -11.51 12.80
C TYR A 15 20.07 -12.74 12.09
N THR A 16 19.72 -12.88 10.82
CA THR A 16 20.19 -13.96 9.95
C THR A 16 21.12 -13.41 8.87
N PHE A 17 22.25 -14.06 8.67
CA PHE A 17 23.19 -13.75 7.58
C PHE A 17 23.35 -14.97 6.68
N CYS A 18 23.38 -14.77 5.36
CA CYS A 18 23.80 -15.85 4.48
C CYS A 18 25.29 -16.15 4.71
N THR A 19 25.71 -17.38 4.42
CA THR A 19 27.09 -17.84 4.65
C THR A 19 28.12 -16.91 3.99
N THR A 20 27.84 -16.43 2.79
CA THR A 20 28.73 -15.53 2.05
C THR A 20 28.92 -14.18 2.76
N CYS A 21 27.83 -13.52 3.17
CA CYS A 21 27.89 -12.22 3.87
C CYS A 21 28.44 -12.35 5.30
N PHE A 22 28.16 -13.47 5.99
CA PHE A 22 28.75 -13.72 7.30
C PHE A 22 30.27 -13.85 7.23
N ASN A 23 30.77 -14.55 6.20
CA ASN A 23 32.20 -14.78 6.00
C ASN A 23 32.95 -13.57 5.44
N SER A 24 32.27 -12.65 4.73
CA SER A 24 32.92 -11.44 4.20
C SER A 24 33.34 -10.44 5.28
N VAL A 25 32.73 -10.50 6.46
CA VAL A 25 33.14 -9.67 7.61
C VAL A 25 34.46 -10.20 8.17
N GLN A 26 35.54 -9.44 8.07
CA GLN A 26 36.87 -9.89 8.53
C GLN A 26 37.02 -9.92 10.05
N SER A 27 36.22 -9.14 10.79
CA SER A 27 36.24 -9.11 12.25
C SER A 27 35.62 -10.36 12.90
N ASN A 28 36.06 -10.68 14.11
CA ASN A 28 35.50 -11.76 14.94
C ASN A 28 34.11 -11.44 15.52
N SER A 29 33.65 -10.21 15.34
CA SER A 29 32.33 -9.74 15.74
C SER A 29 31.61 -9.09 14.57
N ILE A 30 30.28 -9.12 14.60
CA ILE A 30 29.40 -8.44 13.65
C ILE A 30 28.69 -7.33 14.40
N PHE A 31 28.73 -6.12 13.85
CA PHE A 31 28.00 -4.97 14.38
C PHE A 31 26.58 -4.97 13.81
N ILE A 32 25.59 -4.99 14.70
CA ILE A 32 24.18 -5.09 14.34
C ILE A 32 23.41 -3.93 14.95
N GLY A 33 22.55 -3.29 14.17
CA GLY A 33 21.61 -2.31 14.67
C GLY A 33 20.38 -2.24 13.77
N ASP A 34 19.23 -2.02 14.39
CA ASP A 34 17.97 -1.83 13.65
C ASP A 34 17.99 -0.50 12.85
N ASP A 35 18.78 0.49 13.27
CA ASP A 35 18.90 1.85 12.72
C ASP A 35 20.41 2.23 12.59
N PRO A 36 20.91 2.85 11.50
CA PRO A 36 22.31 3.27 11.41
C PRO A 36 22.60 4.50 12.28
N THR A 37 21.55 5.18 12.75
CA THR A 37 21.62 6.30 13.70
C THR A 37 21.64 5.82 15.16
N GLN A 38 21.35 4.54 15.41
CA GLN A 38 21.48 3.91 16.73
C GLN A 38 22.89 3.35 16.91
N THR A 39 23.32 3.26 18.17
CA THR A 39 24.55 2.58 18.55
C THR A 39 24.48 1.12 18.11
N LEU A 40 25.40 0.71 17.23
CA LEU A 40 25.49 -0.67 16.79
C LEU A 40 25.91 -1.57 17.95
N ILE A 41 25.22 -2.68 18.12
CA ILE A 41 25.53 -3.72 19.09
C ILE A 41 26.56 -4.65 18.46
N GLU A 42 27.70 -4.81 19.12
CA GLU A 42 28.71 -5.78 18.72
C GLU A 42 28.31 -7.19 19.18
N ILE A 43 28.12 -8.12 18.25
CA ILE A 43 27.81 -9.52 18.53
C ILE A 43 28.96 -10.40 18.03
N PRO A 44 29.66 -11.14 18.91
CA PRO A 44 30.68 -12.10 18.50
C PRO A 44 30.12 -13.14 17.52
N LYS A 45 30.89 -13.46 16.48
CA LYS A 45 30.52 -14.48 15.48
C LYS A 45 30.26 -15.86 16.09
N SER A 46 30.90 -16.17 17.21
CA SER A 46 30.72 -17.42 17.95
C SER A 46 29.32 -17.60 18.55
N LEU A 47 28.54 -16.52 18.68
CA LEU A 47 27.16 -16.58 19.16
C LEU A 47 26.15 -16.89 18.06
N PHE A 48 26.56 -16.84 16.79
CA PHE A 48 25.70 -17.23 15.67
C PHE A 48 25.68 -18.73 15.49
N LEU A 49 24.49 -19.27 15.29
CA LEU A 49 24.30 -20.69 15.02
C LEU A 49 24.22 -20.90 13.51
N LEU A 50 25.04 -21.82 13.00
CA LEU A 50 24.90 -22.28 11.63
C LEU A 50 23.61 -23.12 11.54
N ALA A 51 22.64 -22.59 10.82
CA ALA A 51 21.38 -23.26 10.55
C ALA A 51 21.17 -23.38 9.04
N LYS A 52 20.41 -24.40 8.65
CA LYS A 52 19.88 -24.52 7.30
C LYS A 52 18.44 -24.03 7.32
N ASN A 53 18.06 -23.24 6.31
CA ASN A 53 16.68 -22.77 6.17
C ASN A 53 15.80 -23.87 5.56
N ASP A 54 15.64 -24.99 6.28
CA ASP A 54 14.83 -26.14 5.89
C ASP A 54 13.76 -26.53 6.93
N ILE A 55 13.53 -25.65 7.90
CA ILE A 55 12.43 -25.77 8.86
C ILE A 55 11.11 -25.54 8.11
N LYS A 56 10.25 -26.56 8.10
CA LYS A 56 8.90 -26.49 7.54
C LYS A 56 7.89 -26.46 8.66
N GLU A 57 7.16 -25.37 8.78
CA GLU A 57 6.03 -25.27 9.70
C GLU A 57 4.89 -26.17 9.21
N LEU A 58 4.41 -27.04 10.10
CA LEU A 58 3.27 -27.90 9.83
C LEU A 58 1.97 -27.12 10.01
N GLU A 59 0.95 -27.42 9.22
CA GLU A 59 -0.36 -26.80 9.38
C GLU A 59 -1.02 -27.23 10.69
N THR A 60 -1.73 -26.30 11.32
CA THR A 60 -2.55 -26.56 12.50
C THR A 60 -3.59 -27.64 12.21
N MET A 61 -3.73 -28.58 13.14
CA MET A 61 -4.73 -29.64 13.10
C MET A 61 -5.84 -29.35 14.12
N ILE A 62 -7.08 -29.66 13.75
CA ILE A 62 -8.25 -29.54 14.61
C ILE A 62 -9.07 -30.83 14.59
N ASP A 63 -9.81 -31.09 15.65
CA ASP A 63 -10.57 -32.33 15.80
C ASP A 63 -12.06 -32.06 15.66
N CYS A 64 -12.76 -32.96 14.95
CA CYS A 64 -14.21 -32.90 14.89
C CYS A 64 -14.79 -33.27 16.25
N ILE A 65 -15.62 -32.40 16.85
CA ILE A 65 -16.21 -32.63 18.17
C ILE A 65 -17.22 -33.80 18.21
N VAL A 66 -17.62 -34.34 17.05
CA VAL A 66 -18.57 -35.46 16.94
C VAL A 66 -17.85 -36.79 16.72
N CYS A 67 -16.99 -36.89 15.69
CA CYS A 67 -16.33 -38.15 15.33
C CYS A 67 -14.85 -38.23 15.72
N THR A 68 -14.31 -37.20 16.37
CA THR A 68 -12.92 -37.07 16.85
C THR A 68 -11.82 -37.24 15.81
N ARG A 69 -12.17 -37.38 14.52
CA ARG A 69 -11.20 -37.39 13.41
C ARG A 69 -10.51 -36.02 13.32
N ARG A 70 -9.21 -36.06 13.02
CA ARG A 70 -8.37 -34.87 12.86
C ARG A 70 -8.39 -34.34 11.44
N TRP A 71 -8.39 -33.02 11.30
CA TRP A 71 -8.44 -32.30 10.03
C TRP A 71 -7.43 -31.16 10.03
N HIS A 72 -6.83 -30.86 8.87
CA HIS A 72 -6.08 -29.61 8.73
C HIS A 72 -7.06 -28.44 8.89
N GLN A 73 -6.73 -27.46 9.72
CA GLN A 73 -7.57 -26.28 9.97
C GLN A 73 -7.93 -25.55 8.67
N VAL A 74 -6.94 -25.40 7.78
CA VAL A 74 -7.11 -24.81 6.45
C VAL A 74 -8.05 -25.64 5.56
N CYS A 75 -8.05 -26.97 5.64
CA CYS A 75 -9.02 -27.80 4.91
C CYS A 75 -10.42 -27.70 5.49
N ALA A 76 -10.51 -27.57 6.81
CA ALA A 76 -11.77 -27.46 7.54
C ALA A 76 -12.43 -26.08 7.39
N LEU A 77 -11.66 -25.06 6.97
CA LEU A 77 -12.07 -23.65 6.92
C LEU A 77 -12.71 -23.21 8.24
N HIS A 78 -12.05 -23.54 9.35
CA HIS A 78 -12.59 -23.31 10.70
C HIS A 78 -11.72 -22.32 11.48
N LEU A 79 -12.39 -21.34 12.08
CA LEU A 79 -11.82 -20.37 13.02
C LEU A 79 -12.70 -20.36 14.27
N ASP A 80 -12.10 -20.58 15.44
CA ASP A 80 -12.81 -20.58 16.72
C ASP A 80 -13.45 -19.20 17.02
N GLN A 81 -12.88 -18.14 16.44
CA GLN A 81 -13.42 -16.80 16.53
C GLN A 81 -14.78 -16.65 15.82
N ILE A 82 -15.00 -17.39 14.73
CA ILE A 82 -16.27 -17.37 14.00
C ILE A 82 -17.24 -18.41 14.59
N TRP A 83 -16.73 -19.60 14.90
CA TRP A 83 -17.49 -20.74 15.40
C TRP A 83 -16.92 -21.24 16.73
N PRO A 84 -17.21 -20.55 17.85
CA PRO A 84 -16.66 -20.89 19.16
C PRO A 84 -17.21 -22.22 19.71
N GLU A 85 -18.31 -22.73 19.14
CA GLU A 85 -18.91 -24.01 19.53
C GLU A 85 -18.07 -25.22 19.09
N GLY A 86 -17.03 -24.99 18.26
CA GLY A 86 -16.08 -26.01 17.81
C GLY A 86 -16.39 -26.59 16.43
N PHE A 87 -15.41 -27.30 15.88
CA PHE A 87 -15.48 -27.83 14.52
C PHE A 87 -16.28 -29.14 14.42
N ILE A 88 -17.20 -29.22 13.46
CA ILE A 88 -17.96 -30.44 13.12
C ILE A 88 -17.71 -30.77 11.65
N CYS A 89 -17.01 -31.85 11.30
CA CYS A 89 -16.69 -32.15 9.90
C CYS A 89 -17.94 -32.36 9.00
N ASN A 90 -17.80 -32.13 7.69
CA ASN A 90 -18.92 -32.20 6.74
C ASN A 90 -19.61 -33.57 6.73
N THR A 91 -18.87 -34.66 6.93
CA THR A 91 -19.45 -36.01 7.05
C THR A 91 -20.44 -36.09 8.22
N CYS A 92 -20.08 -35.57 9.40
CA CYS A 92 -20.95 -35.55 10.57
C CYS A 92 -22.16 -34.62 10.38
N ILE A 93 -21.97 -33.47 9.73
CA ILE A 93 -23.09 -32.57 9.39
C ILE A 93 -24.15 -33.30 8.59
N HIS A 94 -23.74 -33.94 7.49
CA HIS A 94 -24.68 -34.62 6.60
C HIS A 94 -25.30 -35.85 7.27
N GLN A 95 -24.53 -36.65 8.01
CA GLN A 95 -25.01 -37.87 8.65
C GLN A 95 -26.03 -37.59 9.76
N TYR A 96 -25.79 -36.55 10.57
CA TYR A 96 -26.63 -36.21 11.72
C TYR A 96 -27.58 -35.02 11.46
N ASN A 97 -27.62 -34.52 10.22
CA ASN A 97 -28.43 -33.36 9.82
C ASN A 97 -28.22 -32.14 10.72
N ILE A 98 -26.97 -31.86 11.09
CA ILE A 98 -26.61 -30.76 12.00
C ILE A 98 -26.62 -29.44 11.24
N LYS A 99 -27.35 -28.45 11.72
CA LYS A 99 -27.28 -27.08 11.17
C LYS A 99 -26.13 -26.33 11.82
N ARG A 100 -25.10 -25.96 11.03
CA ARG A 100 -24.04 -25.06 11.50
C ARG A 100 -24.56 -23.63 11.56
N LYS A 101 -24.01 -22.85 12.49
CA LYS A 101 -24.16 -21.39 12.52
C LYS A 101 -23.53 -20.81 11.24
N GLU A 102 -24.28 -19.95 10.54
CA GLU A 102 -23.79 -19.30 9.33
C GLU A 102 -22.65 -18.31 9.63
N ASN A 103 -21.70 -18.20 8.72
CA ASN A 103 -20.66 -17.17 8.79
C ASN A 103 -21.27 -15.83 8.41
N ARG A 104 -21.20 -14.84 9.32
CA ARG A 104 -21.66 -13.47 9.07
C ARG A 104 -20.54 -12.54 8.57
N TYR A 105 -19.29 -12.98 8.70
CA TYR A 105 -18.11 -12.23 8.29
C TYR A 105 -17.79 -12.53 6.83
N ILE A 106 -18.68 -12.07 5.94
CA ILE A 106 -18.59 -12.28 4.49
C ILE A 106 -18.33 -10.95 3.78
N ALA A 107 -17.84 -11.02 2.53
CA ALA A 107 -17.45 -9.85 1.76
C ALA A 107 -18.64 -8.95 1.43
N SER A 108 -19.83 -9.52 1.21
CA SER A 108 -21.05 -8.76 0.89
C SER A 108 -21.48 -7.83 2.03
N GLU A 109 -21.22 -8.22 3.28
CA GLU A 109 -21.57 -7.48 4.50
C GLU A 109 -20.56 -6.36 4.84
N LEU A 110 -19.44 -6.26 4.11
CA LEU A 110 -18.51 -5.14 4.30
C LEU A 110 -19.14 -3.83 3.78
N PRO A 111 -18.80 -2.67 4.39
CA PRO A 111 -19.31 -1.37 3.97
C PRO A 111 -19.14 -1.09 2.48
N VAL A 112 -20.19 -0.53 1.87
CA VAL A 112 -20.20 -0.12 0.46
C VAL A 112 -20.07 1.39 0.33
N ASN A 113 -19.41 1.83 -0.74
CA ASN A 113 -19.39 3.23 -1.17
C ASN A 113 -19.67 3.34 -2.69
N ASN A 114 -19.80 4.57 -3.19
CA ASN A 114 -20.14 4.81 -4.59
C ASN A 114 -19.13 4.15 -5.55
N LEU A 115 -17.82 4.27 -5.30
CA LEU A 115 -16.79 3.60 -6.10
C LEU A 115 -17.00 2.08 -6.12
N SER A 116 -17.20 1.46 -4.95
CA SER A 116 -17.43 0.01 -4.82
C SER A 116 -18.61 -0.45 -5.67
N ILE A 117 -19.74 0.27 -5.59
CA ILE A 117 -21.00 -0.06 -6.27
C ILE A 117 -20.80 0.05 -7.78
N GLN A 118 -20.12 1.08 -8.26
CA GLN A 118 -19.90 1.29 -9.70
C GLN A 118 -18.97 0.23 -10.28
N LEU A 119 -17.86 -0.08 -9.60
CA LEU A 119 -16.94 -1.13 -10.04
C LEU A 119 -17.63 -2.49 -10.05
N GLU A 120 -18.34 -2.83 -8.97
CA GLU A 120 -19.07 -4.07 -8.82
C GLU A 120 -20.14 -4.22 -9.93
N LYS A 121 -20.95 -3.18 -10.15
CA LYS A 121 -21.95 -3.16 -11.21
C LYS A 121 -21.32 -3.36 -12.59
N ARG A 122 -20.21 -2.67 -12.87
CA ARG A 122 -19.53 -2.77 -14.16
C ARG A 122 -19.04 -4.20 -14.44
N VAL A 123 -18.32 -4.79 -13.49
CA VAL A 123 -17.77 -6.14 -13.62
C VAL A 123 -18.89 -7.18 -13.76
N ASN A 124 -19.92 -7.12 -12.93
CA ASN A 124 -21.02 -8.09 -13.00
C ASN A 124 -21.88 -7.92 -14.26
N ASN A 125 -22.08 -6.69 -14.76
CA ASN A 125 -22.72 -6.48 -16.06
C ASN A 125 -21.89 -7.07 -17.21
N PHE A 126 -20.56 -6.90 -17.17
CA PHE A 126 -19.68 -7.53 -18.16
C PHE A 126 -19.84 -9.06 -18.15
N LEU A 127 -19.80 -9.69 -16.97
CA LEU A 127 -19.95 -11.14 -16.82
C LEU A 127 -21.33 -11.63 -17.28
N HIS A 128 -22.40 -10.91 -16.90
CA HIS A 128 -23.76 -11.20 -17.33
C HIS A 128 -23.90 -11.13 -18.85
N ASN A 129 -23.38 -10.07 -19.48
CA ASN A 129 -23.46 -9.88 -20.93
C ASN A 129 -22.70 -10.95 -21.73
N HIS A 130 -21.71 -11.60 -21.11
CA HIS A 130 -20.98 -12.73 -21.70
C HIS A 130 -21.59 -14.09 -21.32
N ASN A 131 -22.82 -14.10 -20.78
CA ASN A 131 -23.52 -15.29 -20.30
C ASN A 131 -22.67 -16.15 -19.35
N CYS A 132 -21.83 -15.49 -18.54
CA CYS A 132 -20.95 -16.18 -17.61
C CYS A 132 -21.77 -16.67 -16.41
N GLN A 133 -21.84 -17.99 -16.24
CA GLN A 133 -22.42 -18.63 -15.06
C GLN A 133 -21.41 -18.64 -13.92
N THR A 134 -21.14 -17.46 -13.37
CA THR A 134 -20.28 -17.27 -12.19
C THR A 134 -21.08 -16.69 -11.05
N SER A 135 -20.61 -16.93 -9.82
CA SER A 135 -21.01 -16.15 -8.66
C SER A 135 -20.72 -14.66 -8.87
N HIS A 136 -21.48 -13.85 -8.14
CA HIS A 136 -21.35 -12.40 -8.15
C HIS A 136 -19.97 -11.99 -7.67
N VAL A 137 -19.30 -11.10 -8.41
CA VAL A 137 -18.05 -10.48 -7.97
C VAL A 137 -18.40 -9.37 -7.01
N ILE A 138 -17.74 -9.34 -5.86
CA ILE A 138 -17.94 -8.31 -4.83
C ILE A 138 -16.70 -7.42 -4.81
N ILE A 139 -16.86 -6.10 -4.82
CA ILE A 139 -15.74 -5.15 -4.77
C ILE A 139 -15.93 -4.24 -3.57
N ARG A 140 -14.88 -4.05 -2.75
CA ARG A 140 -14.94 -3.24 -1.53
C ARG A 140 -13.74 -2.31 -1.42
N ILE A 141 -13.98 -1.12 -0.89
CA ILE A 141 -12.95 -0.13 -0.60
C ILE A 141 -12.71 -0.25 0.90
N LEU A 142 -11.61 -0.88 1.27
CA LEU A 142 -11.34 -1.31 2.65
C LEU A 142 -10.62 -0.24 3.46
N SER A 143 -10.02 0.74 2.80
CA SER A 143 -9.44 1.90 3.47
C SER A 143 -9.44 3.11 2.54
N VAL A 144 -9.68 4.28 3.12
CA VAL A 144 -9.55 5.60 2.51
C VAL A 144 -8.85 6.48 3.53
N SER A 145 -7.64 6.98 3.23
CA SER A 145 -6.89 7.83 4.16
C SER A 145 -6.15 8.96 3.45
N ASP A 146 -6.09 10.12 4.10
CA ASP A 146 -5.37 11.28 3.58
C ASP A 146 -3.89 11.20 3.95
N LYS A 147 -3.02 11.52 2.99
CA LYS A 147 -1.56 11.44 3.09
C LYS A 147 -0.90 12.61 2.40
N ILE A 148 0.41 12.75 2.64
CA ILE A 148 1.24 13.76 1.98
C ILE A 148 2.47 13.07 1.41
N CYS A 149 2.63 13.17 0.08
CA CYS A 149 3.85 12.78 -0.60
C CYS A 149 4.92 13.84 -0.30
N LYS A 150 5.82 13.55 0.65
CA LYS A 150 6.87 14.48 1.04
C LYS A 150 7.96 14.54 -0.03
N VAL A 151 8.32 15.75 -0.44
CA VAL A 151 9.46 15.95 -1.33
C VAL A 151 10.74 15.51 -0.61
N LYS A 152 11.53 14.67 -1.27
CA LYS A 152 12.75 14.10 -0.69
C LYS A 152 13.84 15.16 -0.44
N PRO A 153 14.76 14.91 0.51
CA PRO A 153 15.66 15.94 1.04
C PRO A 153 16.61 16.56 0.01
N ASN A 154 17.16 15.77 -0.91
CA ASN A 154 18.17 16.29 -1.84
C ASN A 154 17.52 17.22 -2.88
N LEU A 155 16.33 16.86 -3.40
CA LEU A 155 15.56 17.73 -4.28
C LEU A 155 15.17 19.05 -3.59
N LYS A 156 14.77 18.98 -2.31
CA LYS A 156 14.46 20.18 -1.52
C LYS A 156 15.68 21.06 -1.30
N LYS A 157 16.86 20.47 -1.06
CA LYS A 157 18.13 21.19 -0.93
C LYS A 157 18.58 21.82 -2.26
N TYR A 158 18.31 21.13 -3.37
CA TYR A 158 18.65 21.59 -4.72
C TYR A 158 17.77 22.78 -5.16
N TYR A 159 16.48 22.79 -4.79
CA TYR A 159 15.52 23.87 -5.09
C TYR A 159 14.90 24.51 -3.82
N PRO A 160 15.71 25.19 -2.98
CA PRO A 160 15.29 25.59 -1.62
C PRO A 160 14.16 26.62 -1.55
N CYS A 161 13.96 27.42 -2.62
CA CYS A 161 12.92 28.45 -2.68
C CYS A 161 11.76 28.09 -3.63
N GLN A 162 11.84 26.98 -4.37
CA GLN A 162 10.86 26.60 -5.39
C GLN A 162 10.16 25.28 -5.06
N ALA A 163 10.85 24.34 -4.39
CA ALA A 163 10.26 23.06 -4.04
C ALA A 163 9.19 23.21 -2.95
N VAL A 164 7.99 22.70 -3.22
CA VAL A 164 6.92 22.58 -2.22
C VAL A 164 7.28 21.56 -1.13
N ASN A 165 6.64 21.66 0.04
CA ASN A 165 6.91 20.73 1.14
C ASN A 165 6.41 19.30 0.87
N GLY A 166 5.38 19.17 0.02
CA GLY A 166 4.79 17.89 -0.36
C GLY A 166 3.46 18.08 -1.07
N TYR A 167 2.94 16.97 -1.58
CA TYR A 167 1.71 16.91 -2.36
C TYR A 167 0.66 16.11 -1.56
N PRO A 168 -0.42 16.73 -1.08
CA PRO A 168 -1.50 16.00 -0.42
C PRO A 168 -2.21 15.09 -1.42
N TYR A 169 -2.58 13.90 -0.97
CA TYR A 169 -3.33 12.93 -1.74
C TYR A 169 -4.18 12.04 -0.82
N GLN A 170 -5.25 11.48 -1.37
CA GLN A 170 -6.00 10.43 -0.70
C GLN A 170 -5.54 9.06 -1.22
N THR A 171 -5.28 8.11 -0.35
CA THR A 171 -5.04 6.72 -0.75
C THR A 171 -6.26 5.87 -0.53
N LYS A 172 -6.51 4.93 -1.46
CA LYS A 172 -7.61 3.96 -1.34
C LYS A 172 -7.09 2.55 -1.54
N ALA A 173 -7.61 1.62 -0.73
CA ALA A 173 -7.35 0.19 -0.82
C ALA A 173 -8.60 -0.52 -1.35
N ILE A 174 -8.53 -1.06 -2.57
CA ILE A 174 -9.65 -1.63 -3.32
C ILE A 174 -9.42 -3.13 -3.52
N PHE A 175 -10.35 -3.97 -3.08
CA PHE A 175 -10.22 -5.43 -3.16
C PHE A 175 -11.45 -6.07 -3.80
N ALA A 176 -11.22 -7.11 -4.60
CA ALA A 176 -12.27 -7.87 -5.26
C ALA A 176 -12.30 -9.33 -4.79
N PHE A 177 -13.52 -9.82 -4.60
CA PHE A 177 -13.85 -11.12 -4.04
C PHE A 177 -14.77 -11.87 -5.01
N GLN A 178 -14.65 -13.19 -5.01
CA GLN A 178 -15.56 -14.09 -5.71
C GLN A 178 -15.92 -15.26 -4.81
N GLU A 179 -17.20 -15.62 -4.77
CA GLU A 179 -17.63 -16.83 -4.07
C GLU A 179 -17.24 -18.07 -4.88
N ILE A 180 -16.45 -18.97 -4.30
CA ILE A 180 -16.03 -20.25 -4.89
C ILE A 180 -16.38 -21.37 -3.89
N ASP A 181 -17.27 -22.28 -4.30
CA ASP A 181 -17.83 -23.35 -3.46
C ASP A 181 -18.42 -22.83 -2.13
N GLY A 182 -19.23 -21.76 -2.19
CA GLY A 182 -19.88 -21.17 -1.01
C GLY A 182 -18.95 -20.39 -0.08
N VAL A 183 -17.75 -20.02 -0.54
CA VAL A 183 -16.72 -19.32 0.26
C VAL A 183 -16.16 -18.15 -0.54
N ASP A 184 -16.13 -16.97 0.08
CA ASP A 184 -15.47 -15.80 -0.51
C ASP A 184 -13.96 -16.03 -0.68
N VAL A 185 -13.46 -15.65 -1.85
CA VAL A 185 -12.03 -15.71 -2.20
C VAL A 185 -11.61 -14.35 -2.75
N ILE A 186 -10.67 -13.69 -2.07
CA ILE A 186 -10.00 -12.51 -2.61
C ILE A 186 -9.15 -12.94 -3.79
N PHE A 187 -9.29 -12.24 -4.92
CA PHE A 187 -8.54 -12.54 -6.13
C PHE A 187 -7.78 -11.34 -6.72
N CYS A 188 -8.10 -10.12 -6.28
CA CYS A 188 -7.50 -8.90 -6.77
C CYS A 188 -7.43 -7.85 -5.66
N GLY A 189 -6.31 -7.13 -5.59
CA GLY A 189 -6.11 -5.99 -4.69
C GLY A 189 -5.43 -4.84 -5.42
N MET A 190 -5.80 -3.61 -5.08
CA MET A 190 -5.28 -2.41 -5.71
C MET A 190 -5.14 -1.27 -4.69
N TYR A 191 -4.01 -0.58 -4.74
CA TYR A 191 -3.75 0.66 -4.01
C TYR A 191 -3.59 1.81 -4.98
N VAL A 192 -4.30 2.91 -4.73
CA VAL A 192 -4.24 4.12 -5.56
C VAL A 192 -3.90 5.35 -4.72
N GLN A 193 -3.37 6.37 -5.38
CA GLN A 193 -3.15 7.72 -4.85
C GLN A 193 -3.92 8.70 -5.70
N GLU A 194 -4.73 9.53 -5.08
CA GLU A 194 -5.60 10.49 -5.76
C GLU A 194 -5.24 11.91 -5.32
N TYR A 195 -4.65 12.67 -6.23
CA TYR A 195 -4.24 14.06 -6.03
C TYR A 195 -5.31 14.97 -6.64
N ASP A 196 -6.09 15.60 -5.78
CA ASP A 196 -7.30 16.33 -6.17
C ASP A 196 -6.99 17.72 -6.79
N GLU A 197 -8.01 18.55 -6.90
CA GLU A 197 -7.91 19.92 -7.42
C GLU A 197 -7.24 20.92 -6.46
N HIS A 198 -7.15 20.60 -5.17
CA HIS A 198 -6.50 21.44 -4.15
C HIS A 198 -5.01 21.11 -4.02
N CYS A 199 -4.58 19.95 -4.52
CA CYS A 199 -3.18 19.58 -4.61
C CYS A 199 -2.41 20.55 -5.53
N PRO A 200 -1.23 21.07 -5.13
CA PRO A 200 -0.44 21.95 -6.00
C PRO A 200 0.10 21.21 -7.23
N ALA A 201 0.33 21.99 -8.29
CA ALA A 201 1.02 21.50 -9.48
C ALA A 201 2.43 20.97 -9.10
N PRO A 202 2.94 19.93 -9.79
CA PRO A 202 2.41 19.29 -11.00
C PRO A 202 1.40 18.15 -10.75
N ASN A 203 1.07 17.86 -9.49
CA ASN A 203 0.24 16.70 -9.12
C ASN A 203 -1.28 16.94 -9.20
N THR A 204 -1.73 18.19 -9.32
CA THR A 204 -3.14 18.58 -9.39
C THR A 204 -3.96 17.72 -10.37
N ARG A 205 -5.10 17.19 -9.92
CA ARG A 205 -6.04 16.36 -10.70
C ARG A 205 -5.39 15.12 -11.35
N ARG A 206 -4.50 14.44 -10.65
CA ARG A 206 -3.86 13.19 -11.11
C ARG A 206 -4.17 12.02 -10.20
N VAL A 207 -4.34 10.84 -10.78
CA VAL A 207 -4.36 9.57 -10.03
C VAL A 207 -3.15 8.72 -10.38
N TYR A 208 -2.64 7.98 -9.41
CA TYR A 208 -1.52 7.07 -9.59
C TYR A 208 -1.87 5.69 -9.02
N ILE A 209 -1.83 4.65 -9.87
CA ILE A 209 -2.06 3.27 -9.45
C ILE A 209 -0.76 2.76 -8.85
N SER A 210 -0.67 2.76 -7.52
CA SER A 210 0.56 2.43 -6.79
C SER A 210 0.90 0.96 -6.83
N TYR A 211 -0.11 0.11 -6.61
CA TYR A 211 0.05 -1.33 -6.62
C TYR A 211 -1.21 -1.97 -7.18
N PHE A 212 -1.03 -3.00 -8.00
CA PHE A 212 -2.08 -3.87 -8.48
C PHE A 212 -1.54 -5.29 -8.41
N ASP A 213 -2.22 -6.15 -7.67
CA ASP A 213 -1.80 -7.53 -7.46
C ASP A 213 -2.99 -8.48 -7.56
N THR A 214 -2.71 -9.72 -7.94
CA THR A 214 -3.76 -10.71 -8.20
C THR A 214 -3.33 -12.11 -7.81
N VAL A 215 -4.26 -12.91 -7.31
CA VAL A 215 -4.11 -14.36 -7.20
C VAL A 215 -5.01 -15.03 -8.22
N HIS A 216 -4.45 -16.01 -8.93
CA HIS A 216 -4.98 -16.46 -10.22
C HIS A 216 -6.23 -17.37 -10.16
N PHE A 217 -6.94 -17.40 -9.03
CA PHE A 217 -8.00 -18.35 -8.70
C PHE A 217 -9.40 -18.00 -9.24
N PHE A 218 -9.58 -16.83 -9.86
CA PHE A 218 -10.87 -16.43 -10.44
C PHE A 218 -11.45 -17.51 -11.38
N GLN A 219 -12.75 -17.77 -11.25
CA GLN A 219 -13.50 -18.75 -12.03
C GLN A 219 -14.67 -18.11 -12.80
N PRO A 220 -14.88 -18.42 -14.08
CA PRO A 220 -14.05 -19.28 -14.90
C PRO A 220 -12.77 -18.57 -15.35
N LYS A 221 -11.68 -19.33 -15.45
CA LYS A 221 -10.34 -18.83 -15.78
C LYS A 221 -10.26 -18.01 -17.08
N ILE A 222 -11.16 -18.28 -18.03
CA ILE A 222 -11.19 -17.61 -19.35
C ILE A 222 -11.46 -16.10 -19.23
N TYR A 223 -12.30 -15.67 -18.29
CA TYR A 223 -12.65 -14.26 -18.11
C TYR A 223 -11.73 -13.52 -17.13
N ARG A 224 -10.80 -14.22 -16.47
CA ARG A 224 -9.97 -13.66 -15.40
C ARG A 224 -9.25 -12.37 -15.81
N THR A 225 -8.57 -12.38 -16.97
CA THR A 225 -7.86 -11.19 -17.45
C THR A 225 -8.82 -10.07 -17.82
N ASP A 226 -9.97 -10.39 -18.42
CA ASP A 226 -10.94 -9.37 -18.80
C ASP A 226 -11.60 -8.73 -17.58
N VAL A 227 -11.86 -9.50 -16.51
CA VAL A 227 -12.33 -8.96 -15.22
C VAL A 227 -11.31 -8.01 -14.59
N TYR A 228 -10.02 -8.34 -14.63
CA TYR A 228 -8.98 -7.41 -14.13
C TYR A 228 -8.97 -6.10 -14.93
N HIS A 229 -9.15 -6.18 -16.26
CA HIS A 229 -9.29 -5.00 -17.09
C HIS A 229 -10.57 -4.22 -16.76
N GLU A 230 -11.71 -4.89 -16.54
CA GLU A 230 -12.97 -4.22 -16.17
C GLU A 230 -12.86 -3.44 -14.86
N ILE A 231 -12.13 -3.96 -13.86
CA ILE A 231 -11.87 -3.26 -12.61
C ILE A 231 -11.06 -1.98 -12.87
N LEU A 232 -9.95 -2.08 -13.62
CA LEU A 232 -9.09 -0.93 -13.93
C LEU A 232 -9.80 0.11 -14.79
N ILE A 233 -10.51 -0.32 -15.83
CA ILE A 233 -11.27 0.56 -16.72
C ILE A 233 -12.41 1.23 -15.96
N GLY A 234 -13.12 0.49 -15.10
CA GLY A 234 -14.14 1.05 -14.23
C GLY A 234 -13.58 2.10 -13.27
N TYR A 235 -12.38 1.88 -12.73
CA TYR A 235 -11.72 2.86 -11.89
C TYR A 235 -11.36 4.13 -12.67
N LEU A 236 -10.80 3.99 -13.88
CA LEU A 236 -10.48 5.12 -14.76
C LEU A 236 -11.73 5.93 -15.16
N ASP A 237 -12.85 5.25 -15.42
CA ASP A 237 -14.14 5.90 -15.69
C ASP A 237 -14.65 6.66 -14.46
N TYR A 238 -14.59 6.03 -13.28
CA TYR A 238 -14.98 6.68 -12.03
C TYR A 238 -14.18 7.97 -11.82
N VAL A 239 -12.85 7.91 -11.80
CA VAL A 239 -12.03 9.10 -11.53
C VAL A 239 -12.17 10.17 -12.62
N LYS A 240 -12.41 9.78 -13.88
CA LYS A 240 -12.76 10.72 -14.94
C LYS A 240 -14.03 11.50 -14.61
N GLN A 241 -15.09 10.82 -14.15
CA GLN A 241 -16.35 11.46 -13.76
C GLN A 241 -16.17 12.40 -12.56
N HIS A 242 -15.15 12.15 -11.72
CA HIS A 242 -14.80 12.96 -10.55
C HIS A 242 -13.77 14.07 -10.86
N GLY A 243 -13.53 14.36 -12.14
CA GLY A 243 -12.74 15.52 -12.55
C GLY A 243 -11.22 15.34 -12.48
N TYR A 244 -10.72 14.11 -12.34
CA TYR A 244 -9.29 13.82 -12.53
C TYR A 244 -8.94 13.84 -14.01
N MET A 245 -7.85 14.52 -14.35
CA MET A 245 -7.44 14.77 -15.73
C MET A 245 -6.50 13.69 -16.27
N TYR A 246 -5.63 13.18 -15.40
CA TYR A 246 -4.61 12.20 -15.76
C TYR A 246 -4.61 11.00 -14.82
N ALA A 247 -4.31 9.83 -15.36
CA ALA A 247 -3.96 8.65 -14.58
C ALA A 247 -2.54 8.19 -14.95
N HIS A 248 -1.82 7.63 -13.97
CA HIS A 248 -0.44 7.20 -14.12
C HIS A 248 -0.30 5.74 -13.73
N ILE A 249 0.40 4.97 -14.56
CA ILE A 249 0.73 3.56 -14.30
C ILE A 249 2.22 3.36 -14.52
N TRP A 250 2.89 2.85 -13.48
CA TRP A 250 4.23 2.27 -13.60
C TRP A 250 4.11 0.75 -13.78
N ALA A 251 4.34 0.27 -14.99
CA ALA A 251 4.23 -1.15 -15.34
C ALA A 251 5.46 -1.96 -14.89
N CYS A 252 5.63 -2.08 -13.58
CA CYS A 252 6.71 -2.84 -12.96
C CYS A 252 6.21 -4.23 -12.55
N PRO A 253 6.81 -5.33 -13.04
CA PRO A 253 6.55 -6.64 -12.47
C PRO A 253 7.25 -6.77 -11.11
N ALA A 254 6.63 -7.50 -10.19
CA ALA A 254 7.30 -7.83 -8.94
C ALA A 254 8.56 -8.67 -9.22
N HIS A 255 9.64 -8.40 -8.48
CA HIS A 255 10.84 -9.24 -8.56
C HIS A 255 10.56 -10.64 -7.98
N GLU A 256 11.38 -11.62 -8.36
CA GLU A 256 11.30 -12.98 -7.81
C GLU A 256 11.31 -12.94 -6.27
N ASN A 257 10.33 -13.59 -5.66
CA ASN A 257 10.11 -13.67 -4.20
C ASN A 257 9.71 -12.36 -3.51
N LEU A 258 9.26 -11.34 -4.24
CA LEU A 258 8.60 -10.17 -3.67
C LEU A 258 7.12 -10.19 -4.03
N ASP A 259 6.26 -10.15 -3.01
CA ASP A 259 4.82 -10.04 -3.19
C ASP A 259 4.42 -8.57 -3.13
N TYR A 260 3.56 -8.11 -4.05
CA TYR A 260 2.99 -6.77 -3.95
C TYR A 260 2.00 -6.71 -2.78
N ILE A 261 0.87 -7.39 -2.87
CA ILE A 261 -0.17 -7.32 -1.86
C ILE A 261 -0.36 -8.69 -1.21
N PHE A 262 -0.39 -9.77 -1.99
CA PHE A 262 -0.74 -11.09 -1.48
C PHE A 262 0.47 -11.91 -1.06
N HIS A 263 0.58 -12.20 0.24
CA HIS A 263 1.66 -13.01 0.76
C HIS A 263 1.65 -14.43 0.18
N ARG A 264 2.77 -14.80 -0.47
CA ARG A 264 3.02 -16.08 -1.15
C ARG A 264 2.01 -16.41 -2.22
N HIS A 265 2.35 -16.06 -3.45
CA HIS A 265 1.61 -16.49 -4.63
C HIS A 265 1.71 -18.00 -4.90
N PRO A 266 0.76 -18.58 -5.65
CA PRO A 266 0.84 -19.98 -6.07
C PRO A 266 2.07 -20.24 -6.92
N SER A 267 2.73 -21.37 -6.69
CA SER A 267 3.98 -21.73 -7.39
C SER A 267 3.82 -21.81 -8.92
N GLU A 268 2.63 -22.16 -9.36
CA GLU A 268 2.21 -22.24 -10.75
C GLU A 268 1.84 -20.87 -11.36
N GLN A 269 1.64 -19.84 -10.54
CA GLN A 269 1.39 -18.48 -10.99
C GLN A 269 2.70 -17.83 -11.43
N ARG A 270 2.95 -17.86 -12.74
CA ARG A 270 4.11 -17.19 -13.33
C ARG A 270 3.94 -15.67 -13.27
N MET A 271 4.92 -15.00 -12.67
CA MET A 271 5.00 -13.54 -12.72
C MET A 271 5.26 -13.07 -14.16
N PRO A 272 4.57 -12.02 -14.63
CA PRO A 272 4.73 -11.53 -15.99
C PRO A 272 6.13 -10.92 -16.19
N THR A 273 6.70 -11.11 -17.38
CA THR A 273 7.89 -10.35 -17.79
C THR A 273 7.52 -8.87 -18.00
N LEU A 274 8.53 -7.99 -18.00
CA LEU A 274 8.33 -6.56 -18.26
C LEU A 274 7.54 -6.32 -19.57
N LYS A 275 7.94 -6.96 -20.67
CA LYS A 275 7.23 -6.81 -21.96
C LYS A 275 5.79 -7.31 -21.90
N ARG A 276 5.54 -8.38 -21.15
CA ARG A 276 4.20 -8.95 -20.98
C ARG A 276 3.29 -8.01 -20.20
N ILE A 277 3.77 -7.41 -19.10
CA ILE A 277 2.97 -6.47 -18.32
C ILE A 277 2.70 -5.17 -19.10
N GLN A 278 3.69 -4.68 -19.86
CA GLN A 278 3.50 -3.54 -20.76
C GLN A 278 2.41 -3.81 -21.81
N ASN A 279 2.45 -4.96 -22.48
CA ASN A 279 1.43 -5.34 -23.46
C ASN A 279 0.06 -5.55 -22.82
N TRP A 280 0.02 -6.06 -21.59
CA TRP A 280 -1.21 -6.20 -20.82
C TRP A 280 -1.85 -4.84 -20.52
N CYS A 281 -1.07 -3.87 -20.04
CA CYS A 281 -1.53 -2.49 -19.84
C CYS A 281 -2.01 -1.85 -21.15
N LYS A 282 -1.24 -1.97 -22.24
CA LYS A 282 -1.64 -1.47 -23.57
C LYS A 282 -2.97 -2.07 -24.03
N LYS A 283 -3.20 -3.38 -23.84
CA LYS A 283 -4.48 -4.04 -24.17
C LYS A 283 -5.64 -3.46 -23.37
N MET A 284 -5.45 -3.26 -22.06
CA MET A 284 -6.44 -2.64 -21.18
C MET A 284 -6.77 -1.21 -21.62
N LEU A 285 -5.75 -0.38 -21.87
CA LEU A 285 -5.92 1.02 -22.27
C LEU A 285 -6.55 1.17 -23.66
N ASN A 286 -6.19 0.31 -24.61
CA ASN A 286 -6.81 0.30 -25.95
C ASN A 286 -8.31 -0.02 -25.87
N LYS A 287 -8.72 -0.91 -24.96
CA LYS A 287 -10.13 -1.16 -24.68
C LYS A 287 -10.80 0.07 -24.06
N ALA A 288 -10.16 0.72 -23.08
CA ALA A 288 -10.67 1.95 -22.47
C ALA A 288 -10.85 3.10 -23.48
N ILE A 289 -9.96 3.19 -24.48
CA ILE A 289 -10.08 4.15 -25.60
C ILE A 289 -11.28 3.80 -26.48
N ALA A 290 -11.44 2.53 -26.86
CA ALA A 290 -12.57 2.08 -27.66
C ALA A 290 -13.93 2.38 -26.98
N GLU A 291 -13.97 2.32 -25.65
CA GLU A 291 -15.13 2.67 -24.82
C GLU A 291 -15.25 4.17 -24.53
N ARG A 292 -14.36 5.02 -25.06
CA ARG A 292 -14.34 6.49 -24.88
C ARG A 292 -14.15 6.94 -23.43
N ILE A 293 -13.60 6.08 -22.59
CA ILE A 293 -13.22 6.40 -21.21
C ILE A 293 -11.88 7.12 -21.23
N VAL A 294 -10.86 6.53 -21.86
CA VAL A 294 -9.54 7.14 -22.06
C VAL A 294 -9.52 7.88 -23.39
N ILE A 295 -8.96 9.09 -23.42
CA ILE A 295 -8.77 9.86 -24.66
C ILE A 295 -7.56 9.34 -25.41
N SER A 296 -6.43 9.25 -24.71
CA SER A 296 -5.16 8.76 -25.23
C SER A 296 -4.26 8.35 -24.07
N TYR A 297 -3.23 7.55 -24.34
CA TYR A 297 -2.12 7.37 -23.42
C TYR A 297 -0.79 7.54 -24.16
N LYS A 298 0.22 8.01 -23.45
CA LYS A 298 1.58 8.23 -23.95
C LYS A 298 2.58 7.66 -22.97
N ASP A 299 3.82 7.49 -23.41
CA ASP A 299 4.92 7.32 -22.47
C ASP A 299 5.27 8.64 -21.79
N ILE A 300 5.95 8.56 -20.65
CA ILE A 300 6.28 9.74 -19.85
C ILE A 300 7.21 10.72 -20.57
N MET A 301 8.10 10.24 -21.45
CA MET A 301 9.01 11.11 -22.19
C MET A 301 8.24 11.98 -23.17
N GLN A 302 7.35 11.37 -23.96
CA GLN A 302 6.51 12.10 -24.89
C GLN A 302 5.57 13.08 -24.18
N ASP A 303 5.02 12.71 -23.01
CA ASP A 303 4.20 13.63 -22.20
C ASP A 303 5.00 14.84 -21.71
N CYS A 304 6.25 14.65 -21.27
CA CYS A 304 7.13 15.77 -20.87
C CYS A 304 7.43 16.72 -22.04
N LEU A 305 7.66 16.18 -23.24
CA LEU A 305 7.91 16.97 -24.45
C LEU A 305 6.67 17.77 -24.86
N ASP A 306 5.50 17.14 -24.86
CA ASP A 306 4.24 17.79 -25.26
C ASP A 306 3.84 18.92 -24.30
N ASN A 307 4.11 18.75 -23.01
CA ASN A 307 3.86 19.75 -21.98
C ASN A 307 5.00 20.76 -21.80
N GLN A 308 6.04 20.69 -22.65
CA GLN A 308 7.20 21.60 -22.65
C GLN A 308 7.86 21.74 -21.26
N VAL A 309 8.04 20.62 -20.55
CA VAL A 309 8.68 20.58 -19.22
C VAL A 309 10.03 21.29 -19.26
N GLN A 310 10.19 22.33 -18.44
CA GLN A 310 11.41 23.15 -18.36
C GLN A 310 12.26 22.80 -17.15
N THR A 311 11.65 22.27 -16.10
CA THR A 311 12.31 21.94 -14.84
C THR A 311 11.84 20.59 -14.31
N ILE A 312 12.64 19.98 -13.44
CA ILE A 312 12.29 18.71 -12.78
C ILE A 312 11.07 18.88 -11.86
N LEU A 313 10.81 20.11 -11.40
CA LEU A 313 9.65 20.42 -10.56
C LEU A 313 8.33 20.34 -11.35
N ASP A 314 8.38 20.32 -12.69
CA ASP A 314 7.19 20.18 -13.55
C ASP A 314 6.81 18.70 -13.78
N ILE A 315 7.66 17.75 -13.36
CA ILE A 315 7.42 16.32 -13.50
C ILE A 315 6.53 15.84 -12.34
N PRO A 316 5.39 15.15 -12.60
CA PRO A 316 4.54 14.60 -11.54
C PRO A 316 5.31 13.76 -10.51
N TYR A 317 5.04 13.98 -9.23
CA TYR A 317 5.84 13.44 -8.11
C TYR A 317 4.99 12.56 -7.19
N PHE A 318 5.06 11.24 -7.34
CA PHE A 318 4.21 10.30 -6.60
C PHE A 318 4.94 9.54 -5.49
N ASP A 319 4.22 9.20 -4.42
CA ASP A 319 4.81 8.49 -3.30
C ASP A 319 5.16 7.04 -3.70
N GLY A 320 6.37 6.59 -3.37
CA GLY A 320 6.86 5.25 -3.73
C GLY A 320 7.13 5.00 -5.22
N ASP A 321 7.04 6.02 -6.08
CA ASP A 321 7.33 5.91 -7.51
C ASP A 321 8.84 5.95 -7.82
N PHE A 322 9.18 5.51 -9.04
CA PHE A 322 10.55 5.43 -9.56
C PHE A 322 11.22 6.79 -9.71
N TRP A 323 10.52 7.79 -10.27
CA TRP A 323 11.11 9.08 -10.64
C TRP A 323 11.66 9.87 -9.44
N PRO A 324 10.93 10.03 -8.32
CA PRO A 324 11.46 10.65 -7.11
C PRO A 324 12.77 10.04 -6.61
N TYR A 325 12.89 8.72 -6.65
CA TYR A 325 14.10 8.03 -6.21
C TYR A 325 15.27 8.25 -7.18
N MET A 326 14.99 8.17 -8.49
CA MET A 326 15.98 8.41 -9.53
C MET A 326 16.54 9.83 -9.48
N ILE A 327 15.68 10.82 -9.27
CA ILE A 327 16.08 12.23 -9.12
C ILE A 327 17.02 12.42 -7.93
N GLU A 328 16.71 11.84 -6.77
CA GLU A 328 17.60 11.93 -5.60
C GLU A 328 18.98 11.34 -5.87
N ASN A 329 19.04 10.17 -6.53
CA ASN A 329 20.31 9.52 -6.83
C ASN A 329 21.19 10.36 -7.76
N TYR A 330 20.60 10.98 -8.80
CA TYR A 330 21.35 11.85 -9.70
C TYR A 330 21.81 13.12 -9.01
N ILE A 331 21.00 13.71 -8.12
CA ILE A 331 21.45 14.85 -7.31
C ILE A 331 22.63 14.46 -6.41
N GLU A 332 22.58 13.29 -5.76
CA GLU A 332 23.71 12.79 -4.96
C GLU A 332 24.98 12.55 -5.79
N GLN A 333 24.85 12.13 -7.05
CA GLN A 333 25.98 11.96 -7.95
C GLN A 333 26.61 13.30 -8.32
N ILE A 334 25.81 14.29 -8.70
CA ILE A 334 26.27 15.65 -9.00
C ILE A 334 26.99 16.26 -7.78
N GLU A 335 26.44 16.10 -6.56
CA GLU A 335 27.09 16.61 -5.35
C GLU A 335 28.44 15.94 -5.06
N LYS A 336 28.62 14.66 -5.42
CA LYS A 336 29.90 13.96 -5.26
C LYS A 336 30.93 14.42 -6.28
N GLU A 337 30.52 14.56 -7.54
CA GLU A 337 31.38 15.06 -8.63
C GLU A 337 31.87 16.48 -8.32
N GLU A 338 31.00 17.38 -7.86
CA GLU A 338 31.38 18.73 -7.43
C GLU A 338 32.39 18.72 -6.26
N TYR A 339 32.27 17.77 -5.33
CA TYR A 339 33.19 17.65 -4.19
C TYR A 339 34.57 17.14 -4.63
N GLU A 340 34.62 16.15 -5.53
CA GLU A 340 35.86 15.60 -6.08
C GLU A 340 36.62 16.62 -6.94
N GLU A 341 35.91 17.47 -7.70
CA GLU A 341 36.51 18.57 -8.46
C GLU A 341 37.08 19.67 -7.56
N LEU A 342 36.47 19.91 -6.39
CA LEU A 342 36.96 20.89 -5.41
C LEU A 342 38.21 20.39 -4.65
N ASP A 343 38.32 19.07 -4.43
CA ASP A 343 39.48 18.45 -3.75
C ASP A 343 40.68 18.21 -4.69
N ASN A 344 40.50 18.19 -6.03
CA ASN A 344 41.59 18.05 -7.01
C ASN A 344 41.62 19.17 -8.09
N PRO A 345 42.01 20.42 -7.74
CA PRO A 345 41.96 21.55 -8.68
C PRO A 345 43.01 21.55 -9.80
N PHE A 346 43.90 20.55 -9.86
CA PHE A 346 45.17 20.64 -10.61
C PHE A 346 45.26 19.85 -11.92
N GLU A 347 44.23 19.08 -12.31
CA GLU A 347 44.28 18.29 -13.56
C GLU A 347 43.57 18.92 -14.77
N SER A 348 42.90 20.08 -14.61
CA SER A 348 42.06 20.69 -15.66
C SER A 348 42.70 21.87 -16.41
N GLU A 349 44.03 22.04 -16.38
CA GLU A 349 44.73 23.02 -17.25
C GLU A 349 45.82 22.34 -18.09
N ASN A 350 45.43 21.75 -19.22
CA ASN A 350 46.36 21.49 -20.32
C ASN A 350 45.70 21.73 -21.67
N SER A 351 45.63 23.00 -22.08
CA SER A 351 45.90 23.41 -23.46
C SER A 351 45.95 24.95 -23.63
N THR A 352 47.08 25.41 -24.18
CA THR A 352 47.33 26.71 -24.86
C THR A 352 47.75 27.96 -24.03
N ASN A 353 49.04 27.99 -23.68
CA ASN A 353 50.04 29.04 -23.92
C ASN A 353 49.63 30.50 -24.30
N ILE A 354 49.91 31.47 -23.40
CA ILE A 354 50.85 32.63 -23.52
C ILE A 354 50.38 33.89 -22.74
N SER A 355 51.21 34.25 -21.75
CA SER A 355 51.53 35.54 -21.10
C SER A 355 50.53 36.73 -21.07
N SER A 356 50.20 37.19 -19.85
CA SER A 356 50.78 38.38 -19.19
C SER A 356 49.80 39.13 -18.25
N LYS A 357 50.24 39.30 -17.00
CA LYS A 357 49.79 40.19 -15.91
C LYS A 357 48.54 41.07 -16.13
N ARG A 358 47.59 40.99 -15.19
CA ARG A 358 47.34 42.04 -14.15
C ARG A 358 46.31 41.60 -13.10
N LYS A 359 46.61 41.93 -11.83
CA LYS A 359 45.73 41.84 -10.67
C LYS A 359 44.47 42.70 -10.87
N SER A 360 43.31 42.18 -10.50
CA SER A 360 42.26 42.99 -9.85
C SER A 360 41.41 42.11 -8.94
N ALA A 361 41.15 42.62 -7.75
CA ALA A 361 40.28 42.03 -6.76
C ALA A 361 38.84 41.98 -7.31
N SER A 362 38.17 40.84 -7.21
CA SER A 362 36.73 40.78 -7.41
C SER A 362 36.03 40.23 -6.18
N THR A 363 35.24 41.13 -5.62
CA THR A 363 34.12 41.03 -4.66
C THR A 363 33.34 39.72 -4.67
N ASP A 364 32.75 39.39 -3.51
CA ASP A 364 31.81 38.28 -3.26
C ASP A 364 30.67 38.15 -4.29
N GLU A 365 30.39 39.19 -5.09
CA GLU A 365 29.45 39.14 -6.21
C GLU A 365 29.87 38.19 -7.34
N ASN A 366 31.17 38.12 -7.68
CA ASN A 366 31.64 37.24 -8.76
C ASN A 366 31.60 35.74 -8.38
N LYS A 367 31.77 35.42 -7.09
CA LYS A 367 31.54 34.05 -6.58
C LYS A 367 30.05 33.69 -6.59
N ARG A 368 29.16 34.64 -6.29
CA ARG A 368 27.70 34.44 -6.37
C ARG A 368 27.24 34.22 -7.82
N LEU A 369 27.71 35.04 -8.76
CA LEU A 369 27.41 34.95 -10.20
C LEU A 369 27.88 33.63 -10.80
N LYS A 370 29.09 33.16 -10.43
CA LYS A 370 29.62 31.86 -10.86
C LYS A 370 28.80 30.70 -10.28
N LYS A 371 28.46 30.75 -8.98
CA LYS A 371 27.61 29.75 -8.33
C LYS A 371 26.18 29.70 -8.88
N THR A 372 25.63 30.82 -9.36
CA THR A 372 24.33 30.84 -10.06
C THR A 372 24.42 30.33 -11.50
N ALA A 373 25.52 30.60 -12.22
CA ALA A 373 25.73 30.08 -13.57
C ALA A 373 25.98 28.56 -13.55
N ASP A 374 26.81 28.09 -12.62
CA ASP A 374 27.06 26.66 -12.39
C ASP A 374 25.75 25.93 -12.01
N ARG A 375 24.92 26.52 -11.12
CA ARG A 375 23.60 25.96 -10.79
C ARG A 375 22.62 25.94 -11.97
N MET A 376 22.65 26.94 -12.84
CA MET A 376 21.80 26.98 -14.03
C MET A 376 22.22 25.90 -15.03
N SER A 377 23.53 25.73 -15.23
CA SER A 377 24.12 24.64 -16.02
C SER A 377 23.76 23.27 -15.45
N ASN A 378 23.87 23.11 -14.13
CA ASN A 378 23.61 21.84 -13.44
C ASN A 378 22.11 21.48 -13.43
N SER A 379 21.21 22.48 -13.35
CA SER A 379 19.77 22.25 -13.46
C SER A 379 19.39 21.75 -14.86
N SER A 380 19.97 22.34 -15.90
CA SER A 380 19.79 21.87 -17.28
C SER A 380 20.40 20.48 -17.51
N TYR A 381 21.55 20.18 -16.91
CA TYR A 381 22.19 18.87 -16.97
C TYR A 381 21.40 17.78 -16.25
N LEU A 382 20.86 18.07 -15.07
CA LEU A 382 20.04 17.13 -14.33
C LEU A 382 18.75 16.80 -15.11
N LEU A 383 18.11 17.81 -15.71
CA LEU A 383 16.93 17.57 -16.55
C LEU A 383 17.26 16.72 -17.79
N SER A 384 18.37 17.00 -18.48
CA SER A 384 18.77 16.21 -19.67
C SER A 384 19.14 14.78 -19.32
N THR A 385 19.73 14.55 -18.14
CA THR A 385 20.04 13.22 -17.61
C THR A 385 18.75 12.46 -17.29
N ILE A 386 17.79 13.11 -16.64
CA ILE A 386 16.46 12.54 -16.37
C ILE A 386 15.73 12.20 -17.67
N PHE A 387 15.76 13.08 -18.68
CA PHE A 387 15.14 12.82 -19.99
C PHE A 387 15.80 11.65 -20.71
N SER A 388 17.12 11.49 -20.59
CA SER A 388 17.83 10.32 -21.13
C SER A 388 17.38 9.03 -20.44
N ALA A 389 17.14 9.07 -19.12
CA ALA A 389 16.57 7.95 -18.39
C ALA A 389 15.10 7.68 -18.77
N MET A 390 14.29 8.72 -18.96
CA MET A 390 12.92 8.61 -19.46
C MET A 390 12.87 7.90 -20.80
N GLU A 391 13.71 8.30 -21.76
CA GLU A 391 13.79 7.65 -23.07
C GLU A 391 14.14 6.15 -22.95
N LYS A 392 15.06 5.80 -22.05
CA LYS A 392 15.45 4.40 -21.79
C LYS A 392 14.31 3.56 -21.22
N TYR A 393 13.49 4.12 -20.33
CA TYR A 393 12.45 3.38 -19.61
C TYR A 393 11.02 3.68 -20.10
N LYS A 394 10.85 4.43 -21.18
CA LYS A 394 9.58 5.01 -21.64
C LYS A 394 8.43 4.02 -21.79
N GLU A 395 8.69 2.80 -22.27
CA GLU A 395 7.65 1.78 -22.44
C GLU A 395 7.03 1.29 -21.12
N THR A 396 7.60 1.67 -19.97
CA THR A 396 7.21 1.21 -18.64
C THR A 396 6.28 2.19 -17.91
N PHE A 397 6.26 3.46 -18.32
CA PHE A 397 5.50 4.51 -17.65
C PHE A 397 4.40 5.03 -18.57
N PHE A 398 3.15 4.83 -18.18
CA PHE A 398 2.00 5.26 -18.95
C PHE A 398 1.41 6.53 -18.33
N VAL A 399 1.33 7.59 -19.12
CA VAL A 399 0.55 8.79 -18.81
C VAL A 399 -0.75 8.72 -19.60
N ILE A 400 -1.87 8.62 -18.88
CA ILE A 400 -3.19 8.34 -19.43
C ILE A 400 -4.02 9.63 -19.32
N ARG A 401 -4.50 10.14 -20.44
CA ARG A 401 -5.34 11.34 -20.50
C ARG A 401 -6.82 10.96 -20.44
N LEU A 402 -7.53 11.49 -19.45
CA LEU A 402 -8.96 11.25 -19.22
C LEU A 402 -9.84 12.40 -19.73
N HIS A 403 -9.34 13.63 -19.63
CA HIS A 403 -10.01 14.85 -20.11
C HIS A 403 -9.13 15.65 -21.07
N ASN A 404 -9.78 16.39 -21.96
CA ASN A 404 -9.13 17.46 -22.69
C ASN A 404 -8.93 18.66 -21.76
N GLU A 405 -8.03 19.57 -22.13
CA GLU A 405 -7.96 20.86 -21.45
C GLU A 405 -9.24 21.64 -21.74
N ILE A 406 -10.08 21.82 -20.71
CA ILE A 406 -11.35 22.53 -20.79
C ILE A 406 -11.35 23.62 -19.71
N THR A 407 -12.04 24.74 -19.97
CA THR A 407 -12.13 25.90 -19.08
C THR A 407 -12.92 25.66 -17.79
N SER A 408 -13.76 24.61 -17.71
CA SER A 408 -14.50 24.24 -16.50
C SER A 408 -14.53 22.73 -16.32
N TYR A 409 -13.97 22.24 -15.22
CA TYR A 409 -14.03 20.84 -14.82
C TYR A 409 -15.18 20.65 -13.82
N PRO A 410 -15.84 19.47 -13.79
CA PRO A 410 -16.78 19.16 -12.72
C PRO A 410 -16.03 19.21 -11.38
N THR A 411 -16.37 20.17 -10.52
CA THR A 411 -15.96 20.16 -9.10
C THR A 411 -16.89 19.18 -8.39
N PHE A 412 -16.49 17.93 -8.29
CA PHE A 412 -17.21 16.97 -7.47
C PHE A 412 -16.39 16.68 -6.21
N HIS A 413 -16.89 17.16 -5.08
CA HIS A 413 -16.40 16.72 -3.77
C HIS A 413 -16.90 15.30 -3.56
N ASP A 414 -16.02 14.33 -3.82
CA ASP A 414 -16.21 12.99 -3.33
C ASP A 414 -16.10 13.06 -1.80
N ILE A 415 -17.23 13.28 -1.12
CA ILE A 415 -17.34 13.08 0.34
C ILE A 415 -17.33 11.57 0.56
N ASN A 416 -16.27 10.88 0.13
CA ASN A 416 -16.01 9.56 0.65
C ASN A 416 -15.69 9.76 2.12
N ALA A 417 -16.59 9.30 2.98
CA ALA A 417 -16.30 9.16 4.39
C ALA A 417 -14.97 8.40 4.52
N VAL A 418 -14.04 8.98 5.30
CA VAL A 418 -12.76 8.35 5.60
C VAL A 418 -13.03 6.94 6.12
N ILE A 419 -12.52 5.93 5.41
CA ILE A 419 -12.60 4.53 5.83
C ILE A 419 -11.30 4.23 6.55
N GLN A 420 -11.30 4.43 7.87
CA GLN A 420 -10.15 4.11 8.69
C GLN A 420 -10.09 2.60 8.92
N CYS A 421 -9.08 1.97 8.36
CA CYS A 421 -8.74 0.58 8.61
C CYS A 421 -7.22 0.48 8.69
N ASP A 422 -6.68 0.29 9.89
CA ASP A 422 -5.24 0.32 10.13
C ASP A 422 -4.52 -0.79 9.36
N ILE A 423 -5.14 -1.97 9.29
CA ILE A 423 -4.63 -3.13 8.53
C ILE A 423 -4.45 -2.78 7.05
N MET A 424 -5.41 -2.04 6.48
CA MET A 424 -5.47 -1.77 5.04
C MET A 424 -4.85 -0.43 4.65
N ASN A 425 -4.43 0.40 5.61
CA ASN A 425 -3.97 1.77 5.39
C ASN A 425 -2.75 1.87 4.45
N THR A 426 -1.83 0.90 4.51
CA THR A 426 -0.75 0.77 3.52
C THR A 426 -0.55 -0.68 3.13
N ARG A 427 -0.06 -0.88 1.91
CA ARG A 427 0.45 -2.18 1.44
C ARG A 427 1.40 -2.83 2.46
N ASN A 428 2.32 -2.05 3.03
CA ASN A 428 3.34 -2.59 3.93
C ASN A 428 2.74 -3.09 5.26
N ILE A 429 1.76 -2.36 5.82
CA ILE A 429 1.05 -2.80 7.02
C ILE A 429 0.26 -4.06 6.71
N PHE A 430 -0.49 -4.08 5.61
CA PHE A 430 -1.23 -5.26 5.18
C PHE A 430 -0.33 -6.48 4.99
N LEU A 431 0.76 -6.34 4.23
CA LEU A 431 1.70 -7.42 3.95
C LEU A 431 2.39 -7.92 5.23
N SER A 432 2.77 -7.01 6.14
CA SER A 432 3.33 -7.39 7.44
C SER A 432 2.33 -8.19 8.26
N PHE A 433 1.07 -7.75 8.30
CA PHE A 433 -0.01 -8.43 9.01
C PHE A 433 -0.24 -9.85 8.48
N VAL A 434 -0.42 -10.02 7.16
CA VAL A 434 -0.64 -11.35 6.58
C VAL A 434 0.58 -12.27 6.71
N CYS A 435 1.80 -11.74 6.64
CA CYS A 435 3.03 -12.49 6.91
C CYS A 435 3.07 -12.98 8.37
N GLN A 436 2.79 -12.11 9.34
CA GLN A 436 2.80 -12.45 10.76
C GLN A 436 1.76 -13.50 11.12
N LYS A 437 0.58 -13.43 10.51
CA LYS A 437 -0.51 -14.40 10.69
C LYS A 437 -0.36 -15.66 9.83
N ASN A 438 0.66 -15.71 8.96
CA ASN A 438 0.89 -16.78 8.00
C ASN A 438 -0.32 -17.01 7.05
N TYR A 439 -0.99 -15.92 6.68
CA TYR A 439 -2.10 -15.92 5.73
C TYR A 439 -1.54 -15.92 4.31
N GLU A 440 -1.48 -17.12 3.73
CA GLU A 440 -0.94 -17.33 2.38
C GLU A 440 -2.01 -17.44 1.30
N PHE A 441 -1.64 -16.99 0.09
CA PHE A 441 -2.48 -17.14 -1.10
C PHE A 441 -1.90 -18.16 -2.09
N SER A 442 -1.12 -19.13 -1.60
CA SER A 442 -0.30 -20.06 -2.38
C SER A 442 -1.06 -21.25 -2.98
N SER A 443 -2.30 -21.47 -2.56
CA SER A 443 -3.22 -22.48 -3.11
C SER A 443 -4.66 -22.06 -2.86
N LEU A 444 -5.63 -22.59 -3.61
CA LEU A 444 -7.03 -22.18 -3.47
C LEU A 444 -7.56 -22.39 -2.04
N ARG A 445 -7.20 -23.51 -1.38
CA ARG A 445 -7.60 -23.79 0.01
C ARG A 445 -7.01 -22.79 1.00
N ARG A 446 -5.75 -22.37 0.80
CA ARG A 446 -5.09 -21.35 1.63
C ARG A 446 -5.68 -19.98 1.36
N ALA A 447 -5.91 -19.60 0.10
CA ALA A 447 -6.58 -18.37 -0.26
C ALA A 447 -8.00 -18.26 0.33
N LYS A 448 -8.79 -19.35 0.33
CA LYS A 448 -10.09 -19.42 1.03
C LYS A 448 -9.94 -19.17 2.53
N PHE A 449 -9.04 -19.91 3.19
CA PHE A 449 -8.81 -19.77 4.63
C PHE A 449 -8.31 -18.36 5.02
N SER A 450 -7.35 -17.82 4.27
CA SER A 450 -6.82 -16.47 4.45
C SER A 450 -7.87 -15.41 4.17
N THR A 451 -8.76 -15.61 3.18
CA THR A 451 -9.87 -14.68 2.92
C THR A 451 -10.86 -14.68 4.07
N ILE A 452 -11.31 -15.85 4.56
CA ILE A 452 -12.21 -15.95 5.73
C ILE A 452 -11.57 -15.27 6.96
N SER A 453 -10.30 -15.57 7.22
CA SER A 453 -9.57 -15.02 8.37
C SER A 453 -9.45 -13.50 8.27
N LEU A 454 -9.14 -12.99 7.08
CA LEU A 454 -9.03 -11.55 6.84
C LEU A 454 -10.39 -10.85 6.93
N LEU A 455 -11.45 -11.45 6.40
CA LEU A 455 -12.81 -10.90 6.51
C LEU A 455 -13.22 -10.77 7.98
N TYR A 456 -12.95 -11.78 8.81
CA TYR A 456 -13.15 -11.67 10.26
C TYR A 456 -12.41 -10.45 10.84
N GLU A 457 -11.11 -10.32 10.57
CA GLU A 457 -10.28 -9.24 11.10
C GLU A 457 -10.73 -7.85 10.58
N LEU A 458 -11.21 -7.75 9.34
CA LEU A 458 -11.75 -6.50 8.78
C LEU A 458 -13.09 -6.11 9.43
N HIS A 459 -13.96 -7.08 9.66
CA HIS A 459 -15.22 -6.85 10.35
C HIS A 459 -14.97 -6.47 11.82
N THR A 460 -14.06 -7.14 12.53
CA THR A 460 -13.77 -6.84 13.94
C THR A 460 -13.00 -5.55 14.13
N SER A 461 -12.00 -5.26 13.29
CA SER A 461 -11.25 -4.00 13.36
C SER A 461 -12.10 -2.77 13.06
N THR A 462 -13.17 -2.93 12.27
CA THR A 462 -14.16 -1.85 12.04
C THR A 462 -15.22 -1.78 13.14
N THR A 463 -15.52 -2.89 13.84
CA THR A 463 -16.49 -2.90 14.96
C THR A 463 -15.87 -2.51 16.32
N ASP A 464 -14.57 -2.69 16.51
CA ASP A 464 -13.90 -2.41 17.79
C ASP A 464 -13.87 -0.93 18.18
N ILE A 465 -14.25 -0.02 17.28
CA ILE A 465 -14.37 1.41 17.64
C ILE A 465 -15.75 1.73 18.27
N PHE A 466 -16.82 0.93 18.07
CA PHE A 466 -18.17 1.35 18.49
C PHE A 466 -19.18 0.27 18.94
N THR A 467 -18.75 -0.95 19.25
CA THR A 467 -19.70 -2.02 19.67
C THR A 467 -19.83 -2.12 21.19
N TYR A 468 -20.87 -1.51 21.76
CA TYR A 468 -21.10 -1.49 23.21
C TYR A 468 -21.98 -2.65 23.66
N TYR A 469 -21.59 -3.33 24.74
CA TYR A 469 -22.36 -4.40 25.36
C TYR A 469 -22.93 -3.93 26.70
N CYS A 470 -24.21 -4.17 26.93
CA CYS A 470 -24.85 -3.84 28.20
C CYS A 470 -24.30 -4.72 29.33
N ASN A 471 -23.78 -4.12 30.40
CA ASN A 471 -23.25 -4.86 31.55
C ASN A 471 -24.34 -5.66 32.30
N ALA A 472 -25.62 -5.32 32.15
CA ALA A 472 -26.73 -6.05 32.78
C ALA A 472 -27.22 -7.26 31.96
N CYS A 473 -27.53 -7.08 30.67
CA CYS A 473 -28.09 -8.15 29.84
C CYS A 473 -27.10 -8.81 28.87
N ARG A 474 -25.86 -8.28 28.79
CA ARG A 474 -24.80 -8.70 27.87
C ARG A 474 -25.17 -8.66 26.39
N GLN A 475 -26.24 -7.95 26.03
CA GLN A 475 -26.63 -7.73 24.65
C GLN A 475 -25.93 -6.50 24.08
N GLN A 476 -25.62 -6.54 22.79
CA GLN A 476 -25.10 -5.41 22.03
C GLN A 476 -26.13 -4.27 21.94
N CYS A 477 -25.66 -3.03 22.00
CA CYS A 477 -26.50 -1.83 22.11
C CYS A 477 -26.03 -0.71 21.17
N ASP A 478 -26.93 -0.21 20.32
CA ASP A 478 -26.67 0.98 19.49
C ASP A 478 -26.82 2.29 20.29
N ILE A 479 -27.73 2.27 21.27
CA ILE A 479 -27.96 3.36 22.22
C ILE A 479 -27.73 2.81 23.63
N TYR A 480 -26.78 3.40 24.34
CA TYR A 480 -26.37 2.95 25.67
C TYR A 480 -26.23 4.14 26.62
N TYR A 481 -26.31 3.85 27.91
CA TYR A 481 -26.16 4.79 28.99
C TYR A 481 -24.87 4.45 29.73
N HIS A 482 -23.92 5.38 29.73
CA HIS A 482 -22.62 5.20 30.35
C HIS A 482 -22.60 5.82 31.75
N CYS A 483 -22.14 5.05 32.74
CA CYS A 483 -21.90 5.56 34.08
C CYS A 483 -20.62 6.40 34.11
N THR A 484 -20.69 7.64 34.58
CA THR A 484 -19.48 8.50 34.66
C THR A 484 -18.65 8.28 35.93
N VAL A 485 -19.00 7.28 36.74
CA VAL A 485 -18.40 7.04 38.07
C VAL A 485 -17.85 5.61 38.16
N CYS A 486 -18.59 4.62 37.68
CA CYS A 486 -18.11 3.24 37.58
C CYS A 486 -17.24 3.07 36.33
N GLU A 487 -16.14 2.35 36.48
CA GLU A 487 -15.28 1.95 35.38
C GLU A 487 -16.04 1.00 34.45
N ASP A 488 -16.09 1.33 33.16
CA ASP A 488 -16.67 0.52 32.08
C ASP A 488 -18.06 -0.07 32.35
N PHE A 489 -18.98 0.75 32.89
CA PHE A 489 -20.35 0.34 33.17
C PHE A 489 -21.37 1.02 32.26
N ASP A 490 -21.88 0.25 31.28
CA ASP A 490 -22.84 0.67 30.27
C ASP A 490 -24.15 -0.13 30.37
N LEU A 491 -25.29 0.55 30.23
CA LEU A 491 -26.62 -0.09 30.18
C LEU A 491 -27.33 0.22 28.86
N CYS A 492 -27.99 -0.78 28.28
CA CYS A 492 -28.89 -0.55 27.14
C CYS A 492 -30.09 0.29 27.56
N GLN A 493 -30.78 0.92 26.60
CA GLN A 493 -31.99 1.70 26.86
C GLN A 493 -33.04 0.93 27.70
N LYS A 494 -33.18 -0.38 27.48
CA LYS A 494 -34.13 -1.22 28.24
C LYS A 494 -33.65 -1.40 29.69
N CYS A 495 -32.39 -1.79 29.89
CA CYS A 495 -31.83 -2.01 31.22
C CYS A 495 -31.69 -0.72 32.04
N TYR A 496 -31.44 0.42 31.41
CA TYR A 496 -31.45 1.73 32.07
C TYR A 496 -32.83 2.10 32.62
N ASN A 497 -33.90 1.70 31.92
CA ASN A 497 -35.29 2.00 32.30
C ASN A 497 -35.89 0.95 33.27
N MET A 498 -35.16 -0.12 33.61
CA MET A 498 -35.62 -1.14 34.55
C MET A 498 -35.23 -0.79 35.98
N GLU A 499 -36.10 -1.12 36.93
CA GLU A 499 -35.81 -1.06 38.37
C GLU A 499 -35.19 -2.40 38.84
N PRO A 500 -34.22 -2.41 39.78
CA PRO A 500 -33.65 -1.23 40.43
C PRO A 500 -32.70 -0.46 39.51
N LYS A 501 -32.78 0.87 39.55
CA LYS A 501 -31.86 1.73 38.80
C LYS A 501 -30.43 1.61 39.33
N HIS A 502 -29.46 1.71 38.42
CA HIS A 502 -28.06 1.90 38.80
C HIS A 502 -27.92 3.17 39.65
N GLU A 503 -27.17 3.08 40.75
CA GLU A 503 -27.09 4.13 41.78
C GLU A 503 -26.50 5.45 41.26
N HIS A 504 -25.64 5.39 40.24
CA HIS A 504 -24.99 6.56 39.66
C HIS A 504 -25.74 7.13 38.45
N LYS A 505 -25.63 8.45 38.28
CA LYS A 505 -26.16 9.16 37.12
C LYS A 505 -25.45 8.72 35.84
N MET A 506 -26.21 8.22 34.87
CA MET A 506 -25.68 7.76 33.58
C MET A 506 -25.95 8.78 32.47
N LYS A 507 -24.99 8.95 31.55
CA LYS A 507 -25.13 9.79 30.35
C LYS A 507 -25.52 8.94 29.15
N ARG A 508 -26.52 9.41 28.39
CA ARG A 508 -26.93 8.77 27.14
C ARG A 508 -25.88 9.01 26.06
N SER A 509 -25.45 7.93 25.42
CA SER A 509 -24.52 7.91 24.29
C SER A 509 -25.10 7.06 23.15
N MET A 510 -24.61 7.29 21.94
CA MET A 510 -25.01 6.57 20.73
C MET A 510 -23.75 6.11 20.02
N SER A 511 -23.77 4.88 19.49
CA SER A 511 -22.73 4.41 18.57
C SER A 511 -22.65 5.37 17.37
N SER A 512 -21.44 5.65 16.90
CA SER A 512 -21.17 6.69 15.91
C SER A 512 -21.81 6.45 14.53
N ILE A 513 -22.38 5.25 14.31
CA ILE A 513 -23.14 4.88 13.11
C ILE A 513 -24.39 5.76 12.94
N VAL A 514 -24.89 6.41 13.99
CA VAL A 514 -26.12 7.23 13.96
C VAL A 514 -25.84 8.75 14.06
N ARG A 515 -24.58 9.19 14.16
CA ARG A 515 -24.25 10.61 14.42
C ARG A 515 -24.18 11.53 13.19
N GLU A 516 -24.45 11.04 11.99
CA GLU A 516 -24.63 11.90 10.81
C GLU A 516 -26.03 12.52 10.73
N SER A 517 -26.38 13.27 11.77
CA SER A 517 -27.27 14.42 11.63
C SER A 517 -27.07 15.33 12.84
N GLN A 518 -26.53 16.53 12.56
CA GLN A 518 -26.47 17.75 13.40
C GLN A 518 -25.10 18.15 14.01
N TYR A 519 -24.51 19.17 13.34
CA TYR A 519 -23.67 20.27 13.85
C TYR A 519 -22.35 20.01 14.61
N GLY A 520 -21.22 20.31 13.93
CA GLY A 520 -20.53 21.60 14.04
C GLY A 520 -19.60 21.92 15.25
N LYS A 521 -18.30 22.04 14.94
CA LYS A 521 -17.20 22.82 15.56
C LYS A 521 -16.25 22.17 16.61
N HIS A 522 -14.97 22.11 16.17
CA HIS A 522 -13.67 22.31 16.83
C HIS A 522 -13.29 21.50 18.09
N ASN A 523 -12.20 20.72 18.00
CA ASN A 523 -10.87 21.14 18.47
C ASN A 523 -9.76 20.15 18.09
N SER A 524 -8.66 20.70 17.60
CA SER A 524 -7.40 20.06 17.22
C SER A 524 -6.57 19.69 18.44
N LEU A 525 -6.09 18.45 18.51
CA LEU A 525 -5.00 18.04 19.40
C LEU A 525 -3.89 17.41 18.56
N ASN A 526 -2.75 18.10 18.54
CA ASN A 526 -1.48 17.66 18.00
C ASN A 526 -1.00 16.43 18.77
N VAL A 527 -0.63 15.37 18.04
CA VAL A 527 0.19 14.27 18.56
C VAL A 527 1.42 14.16 17.67
N ASP A 528 2.59 14.43 18.27
CA ASP A 528 3.91 14.38 17.65
C ASP A 528 4.29 12.93 17.31
N ASP A 529 4.19 12.59 16.03
CA ASP A 529 4.45 11.24 15.51
C ASP A 529 5.92 11.08 15.07
N LYS A 530 6.83 11.16 16.06
CA LYS A 530 8.29 11.13 15.85
C LYS A 530 8.94 9.73 15.88
N SER A 531 8.20 8.63 15.97
CA SER A 531 8.79 7.30 16.23
C SER A 531 8.66 6.27 15.10
N ILE A 532 8.02 6.57 13.96
CA ILE A 532 7.75 5.55 12.92
C ILE A 532 8.49 5.81 11.58
N THR A 533 9.13 6.97 11.41
CA THR A 533 9.87 7.33 10.19
C THR A 533 11.26 6.70 10.00
N SER A 534 11.74 5.87 10.94
CA SER A 534 13.11 5.31 10.88
C SER A 534 13.22 3.96 10.15
N ILE A 535 12.14 3.17 10.07
CA ILE A 535 12.21 1.78 9.59
C ILE A 535 12.00 1.66 8.06
N LEU A 536 11.39 2.64 7.41
CA LEU A 536 11.04 2.59 5.97
C LEU A 536 12.14 3.06 5.00
N CYS A 537 13.27 3.56 5.51
CA CYS A 537 14.36 4.10 4.67
C CYS A 537 15.37 3.03 4.18
N LYS A 538 15.23 1.75 4.58
CA LYS A 538 16.32 0.77 4.47
C LYS A 538 16.19 -0.32 3.41
N ILE A 539 15.00 -0.62 2.89
CA ILE A 539 14.87 -1.71 1.89
C ILE A 539 15.23 -1.22 0.47
N THR A 540 15.13 0.08 0.20
CA THR A 540 15.41 0.65 -1.13
C THR A 540 16.89 0.95 -1.38
N LYS A 541 17.73 1.08 -0.33
CA LYS A 541 19.16 1.44 -0.49
C LYS A 541 20.10 0.28 -0.87
N MET A 542 19.70 -0.98 -0.70
CA MET A 542 20.62 -2.12 -0.92
C MET A 542 20.52 -2.82 -2.28
N LYS A 543 19.61 -2.44 -3.19
CA LYS A 543 19.43 -3.18 -4.45
C LYS A 543 19.75 -2.43 -5.75
N ILE A 544 20.15 -1.16 -5.67
CA ILE A 544 20.45 -0.37 -6.89
C ILE A 544 21.95 -0.32 -7.23
N ASN A 545 22.82 -0.75 -6.30
CA ASN A 545 24.25 -0.97 -6.59
C ASN A 545 24.56 -2.32 -7.28
N ALA A 546 23.57 -3.16 -7.58
CA ALA A 546 23.79 -4.45 -8.25
C ALA A 546 23.41 -4.45 -9.74
N THR A 547 23.20 -3.30 -10.36
CA THR A 547 22.78 -3.21 -11.78
C THR A 547 23.68 -2.34 -12.66
N LEU A 548 24.94 -2.17 -12.26
CA LEU A 548 26.02 -1.65 -13.10
C LEU A 548 27.26 -2.52 -12.95
N TYR A 549 27.13 -3.81 -13.28
CA TYR A 549 28.13 -4.67 -13.91
C TYR A 549 27.41 -5.79 -14.66
#